data_AF-A0A660VQF0-F1
#
_entry.id   AF-A0A660VQF0-F1
#
_cell.length_a   1.000
_cell.length_b   1.000
_cell.length_c   1.000
_cell.angle_alpha   90.00
_cell.angle_beta   90.00
_cell.angle_gamma   90.00
#
_symmetry.space_group_name_H-M   'P 1'
#
loop_
_entity.id
_entity.type
_entity.pdbx_description
1 polymer ?
#
loop_
_entity_poly.entity_id
_entity_poly.type
_entity_poly.pdbx_seq_one_letter_code
_entity_poly.pdbx_strand_id
1 'polypeptide(L)'
;MGLTDRWSIVAVSVAALFVLAVGLVAHRIIRGRGAPVSPEERAELAQLAMTPLQKRAWTGLLVGLAMILACVAVVANAGTKTYSADGDLRLLVVGFVFVAMLAWQRVLSLSRSTSGAVLDERDRRVLLFAPHVQTAAVLITVSFWCVALTESFRGEGIPTDYMYLLFWSVFLTLTVSFSAGILIGYRWIGTHGEG
;
A
#
# COMPACT_ATOMS: atom_id res chain seq x y z
N MET A 1 -4.27 17.62 -26.14
CA MET A 1 -4.35 16.88 -24.87
C MET A 1 -5.79 16.88 -24.42
N GLY A 2 -6.49 15.75 -24.57
CA GLY A 2 -7.91 15.65 -24.27
C GLY A 2 -8.17 15.67 -22.76
N LEU A 3 -9.36 16.09 -22.34
CA LEU A 3 -9.82 16.05 -20.94
C LEU A 3 -9.52 14.70 -20.25
N THR A 4 -9.53 13.59 -21.00
CA THR A 4 -9.24 12.23 -20.53
C THR A 4 -7.81 12.02 -20.02
N ASP A 5 -6.80 12.70 -20.58
CA ASP A 5 -5.39 12.54 -20.13
C ASP A 5 -5.14 13.23 -18.79
N ARG A 6 -5.79 14.38 -18.58
CA ARG A 6 -5.68 15.14 -17.32
C ARG A 6 -6.31 14.38 -16.15
N TRP A 7 -7.45 13.72 -16.36
CA TRP A 7 -8.12 12.93 -15.33
C TRP A 7 -7.34 11.69 -14.93
N SER A 8 -6.62 11.06 -15.85
CA SER A 8 -5.81 9.87 -15.58
C SER A 8 -4.64 10.19 -14.64
N ILE A 9 -3.92 11.29 -14.90
CA ILE A 9 -2.82 11.76 -14.06
C ILE A 9 -3.34 12.26 -12.70
N VAL A 10 -4.47 12.97 -12.69
CA VAL A 10 -5.11 13.42 -11.44
C VAL A 10 -5.58 12.25 -10.60
N ALA A 11 -6.24 11.24 -11.18
CA ALA A 11 -6.72 10.08 -10.43
C ALA A 11 -5.57 9.29 -9.80
N VAL A 12 -4.48 9.10 -10.54
CA VAL A 12 -3.30 8.37 -10.05
C VAL A 12 -2.50 9.19 -9.03
N SER A 13 -2.34 10.50 -9.27
CA SER A 13 -1.63 11.40 -8.34
C SER A 13 -2.41 11.59 -7.04
N VAL A 14 -3.74 11.67 -7.14
CA VAL A 14 -4.61 11.73 -5.96
C VAL A 14 -4.54 10.40 -5.24
N ALA A 15 -4.65 9.24 -5.89
CA ALA A 15 -4.52 7.94 -5.24
C ALA A 15 -3.17 7.78 -4.49
N ALA A 16 -2.06 8.21 -5.08
CA ALA A 16 -0.74 8.19 -4.44
C ALA A 16 -0.65 9.14 -3.23
N LEU A 17 -1.12 10.38 -3.37
CA LEU A 17 -1.22 11.34 -2.26
C LEU A 17 -2.17 10.86 -1.16
N PHE A 18 -3.20 10.10 -1.54
CA PHE A 18 -4.18 9.55 -0.61
C PHE A 18 -3.60 8.39 0.20
N VAL A 19 -2.84 7.48 -0.41
CA VAL A 19 -2.09 6.43 0.32
C VAL A 19 -1.15 7.06 1.36
N LEU A 20 -0.49 8.17 0.99
CA LEU A 20 0.34 8.98 1.88
C LEU A 20 -0.49 9.63 3.02
N ALA A 21 -1.63 10.22 2.69
CA ALA A 21 -2.54 10.84 3.65
C ALA A 21 -3.15 9.80 4.63
N VAL A 22 -3.49 8.60 4.17
CA VAL A 22 -3.95 7.51 5.03
C VAL A 22 -2.84 7.05 5.97
N GLY A 23 -1.60 6.92 5.48
CA GLY A 23 -0.45 6.64 6.35
C GLY A 23 -0.30 7.69 7.46
N LEU A 24 -0.54 8.97 7.14
CA LEU A 24 -0.48 10.08 8.09
C LEU A 24 -1.68 10.13 9.07
N VAL A 25 -2.89 9.82 8.61
CA VAL A 25 -4.10 9.77 9.46
C VAL A 25 -4.06 8.57 10.38
N ALA A 26 -3.66 7.40 9.87
CA ALA A 26 -3.38 6.23 10.70
C ALA A 26 -2.33 6.60 11.78
N HIS A 27 -1.22 7.24 11.38
CA HIS A 27 -0.22 7.73 12.33
C HIS A 27 -0.80 8.67 13.40
N ARG A 28 -1.75 9.56 13.05
CA ARG A 28 -2.40 10.46 14.02
C ARG A 28 -3.36 9.76 14.97
N ILE A 29 -4.21 8.84 14.48
CA ILE A 29 -5.14 8.08 15.32
C ILE A 29 -4.38 7.23 16.33
N ILE A 30 -3.20 6.75 15.93
CA ILE A 30 -2.32 5.91 16.75
C ILE A 30 -1.57 6.71 17.82
N ARG A 31 -1.20 7.98 17.57
CA ARG A 31 -0.64 8.87 18.59
C ARG A 31 -1.56 9.10 19.81
N GLY A 32 -2.85 8.80 19.70
CA GLY A 32 -3.78 8.90 20.81
C GLY A 32 -3.78 7.69 21.76
N ARG A 33 -2.97 6.65 21.51
CA ARG A 33 -2.96 5.41 22.29
C ARG A 33 -1.56 5.09 22.80
N GLY A 34 -1.41 5.14 24.13
CA GLY A 34 -0.19 4.75 24.87
C GLY A 34 0.49 5.94 25.54
N ALA A 35 1.09 5.71 26.71
CA ALA A 35 2.00 6.67 27.30
C ALA A 35 3.29 6.69 26.46
N PRO A 36 3.86 7.85 26.13
CA PRO A 36 5.13 7.91 25.43
C PRO A 36 6.22 7.24 26.28
N VAL A 37 7.08 6.43 25.64
CA VAL A 37 8.23 5.84 26.33
C VAL A 37 9.23 6.90 26.78
N SER A 38 9.95 6.61 27.86
CA SER A 38 10.99 7.49 28.35
C SER A 38 12.10 7.70 27.31
N PRO A 39 12.85 8.81 27.34
CA PRO A 39 13.97 9.04 26.43
C PRO A 39 15.04 7.92 26.49
N GLU A 40 15.25 7.34 27.66
CA GLU A 40 16.19 6.23 27.90
C GLU A 40 15.73 4.96 27.20
N GLU A 41 14.48 4.55 27.44
CA GLU A 41 13.87 3.38 26.80
C GLU A 41 13.79 3.52 25.28
N ARG A 42 13.54 4.74 24.77
CA ARG A 42 13.60 5.03 23.34
C ARG A 42 15.01 4.86 22.76
N ALA A 43 16.05 5.21 23.51
CA ALA A 43 17.44 5.02 23.09
C ALA A 43 17.80 3.53 23.04
N GLU A 44 17.36 2.74 24.03
CA GLU A 44 17.52 1.28 24.03
C GLU A 44 16.81 0.63 22.83
N LEU A 45 15.53 0.98 22.61
CA LEU A 45 14.76 0.46 21.47
C LEU A 45 15.35 0.86 20.11
N ALA A 46 16.03 2.02 20.03
CA ALA A 46 16.71 2.47 18.82
C ALA A 46 18.02 1.71 18.55
N GLN A 47 18.65 1.15 19.58
CA GLN A 47 19.86 0.33 19.43
C GLN A 47 19.56 -1.11 18.99
N LEU A 48 18.30 -1.57 19.14
CA LEU A 48 17.89 -2.88 18.66
C LEU A 48 18.00 -2.96 17.12
N ALA A 49 18.67 -4.02 16.65
CA ALA A 49 18.76 -4.30 15.22
C ALA A 49 17.36 -4.53 14.62
N MET A 50 17.16 -4.10 13.37
CA MET A 50 15.91 -4.34 12.65
C MET A 50 15.59 -5.83 12.58
N THR A 51 14.36 -6.19 12.92
CA THR A 51 13.88 -7.57 12.83
C THR A 51 13.86 -8.04 11.37
N PRO A 52 13.93 -9.36 11.12
CA PRO A 52 13.78 -9.90 9.77
C PRO A 52 12.47 -9.48 9.10
N LEU A 53 11.37 -9.39 9.86
CA LEU A 53 10.08 -8.93 9.37
C LEU A 53 10.12 -7.45 8.97
N GLN A 54 10.77 -6.59 9.76
CA GLN A 54 10.94 -5.17 9.42
C GLN A 54 11.77 -4.98 8.13
N LYS A 55 12.86 -5.75 7.96
CA LYS A 55 13.68 -5.71 6.73
C LYS A 55 12.87 -6.15 5.51
N ARG A 56 12.12 -7.24 5.61
CA ARG A 56 11.25 -7.73 4.53
C ARG A 56 10.12 -6.75 4.21
N ALA A 57 9.55 -6.09 5.21
CA ALA A 57 8.55 -5.05 5.02
C ALA A 57 9.10 -3.85 4.25
N TRP A 58 10.35 -3.44 4.48
CA TRP A 58 11.01 -2.43 3.63
C TRP A 58 11.16 -2.89 2.19
N THR A 59 11.63 -4.12 1.95
CA THR A 59 11.73 -4.67 0.60
C THR A 59 10.37 -4.76 -0.08
N GLY A 60 9.35 -5.25 0.63
CA GLY A 60 7.97 -5.34 0.14
C GLY A 60 7.39 -3.96 -0.20
N LEU A 61 7.67 -2.96 0.63
CA LEU A 61 7.28 -1.57 0.36
C LEU A 61 7.96 -1.03 -0.91
N LEU A 62 9.27 -1.24 -1.06
CA LEU A 62 10.01 -0.80 -2.24
C LEU A 62 9.47 -1.43 -3.53
N VAL A 63 9.23 -2.75 -3.50
CA VAL A 63 8.63 -3.48 -4.63
C VAL A 63 7.24 -2.93 -4.96
N GLY A 64 6.38 -2.74 -3.96
CA GLY A 64 5.04 -2.20 -4.17
C GLY A 64 5.05 -0.77 -4.73
N LEU A 65 5.96 0.09 -4.26
CA LEU A 65 6.13 1.44 -4.81
C LEU A 65 6.63 1.41 -6.26
N ALA A 66 7.58 0.53 -6.58
CA ALA A 66 8.05 0.35 -7.95
C ALA A 66 6.92 -0.12 -8.88
N MET A 67 6.05 -1.02 -8.41
CA MET A 67 4.86 -1.45 -9.15
C MET A 67 3.89 -0.29 -9.40
N ILE A 68 3.61 0.53 -8.39
CA ILE A 68 2.76 1.72 -8.55
C ILE A 68 3.35 2.61 -9.64
N LEU A 69 4.64 2.95 -9.56
CA LEU A 69 5.32 3.80 -10.53
C LEU A 69 5.26 3.23 -11.95
N ALA A 70 5.43 1.91 -12.11
CA ALA A 70 5.28 1.25 -13.40
C ALA A 70 3.87 1.39 -13.97
N CYS A 71 2.83 1.15 -13.16
CA CYS A 71 1.45 1.33 -13.56
C CYS A 71 1.13 2.80 -13.91
N VAL A 72 1.63 3.75 -13.11
CA VAL A 72 1.52 5.19 -13.39
C VAL A 72 2.14 5.51 -14.74
N ALA A 73 3.34 5.00 -15.02
CA ALA A 73 4.05 5.24 -16.26
C ALA A 73 3.28 4.67 -17.46
N VAL A 74 2.70 3.47 -17.35
CA VAL A 74 1.87 2.90 -18.43
C VAL A 74 0.66 3.80 -18.70
N VAL A 75 -0.09 4.18 -17.66
CA VAL A 75 -1.28 5.02 -17.82
C VAL A 75 -0.92 6.41 -18.37
N ALA A 76 0.17 7.00 -17.92
CA ALA A 76 0.62 8.33 -18.36
C ALA A 76 1.12 8.35 -19.80
N ASN A 77 1.75 7.27 -20.29
CA ASN A 77 2.32 7.21 -21.64
C ASN A 77 1.36 6.63 -22.67
N ALA A 78 0.67 5.54 -22.35
CA ALA A 78 -0.24 4.88 -23.29
C ALA A 78 -1.65 5.50 -23.25
N GLY A 79 -2.07 6.03 -22.11
CA GLY A 79 -3.45 6.47 -21.88
C GLY A 79 -4.39 5.28 -21.62
N THR A 80 -5.52 5.57 -20.98
CA THR A 80 -6.48 4.56 -20.51
C THR A 80 -7.20 3.83 -21.66
N LYS A 81 -7.49 4.57 -22.74
CA LYS A 81 -8.14 4.02 -23.95
C LYS A 81 -7.24 3.08 -24.74
N THR A 82 -5.95 3.37 -24.82
CA THR A 82 -4.99 2.49 -25.51
C THR A 82 -4.80 1.20 -24.72
N TYR A 83 -4.72 1.29 -23.39
CA TYR A 83 -4.67 0.12 -22.52
C TYR A 83 -5.90 -0.80 -22.67
N SER A 84 -7.08 -0.25 -22.93
CA SER A 84 -8.29 -1.07 -23.09
C SER A 84 -8.44 -1.69 -24.48
N ALA A 85 -8.01 -0.96 -25.52
CA ALA A 85 -8.03 -1.41 -26.90
C ALA A 85 -6.95 -2.44 -27.22
N ASP A 86 -5.78 -2.34 -26.58
CA ASP A 86 -4.64 -3.23 -26.81
C ASP A 86 -4.67 -4.42 -25.82
N GLY A 87 -5.08 -5.58 -26.32
CA GLY A 87 -5.15 -6.81 -25.53
C GLY A 87 -3.79 -7.29 -25.03
N ASP A 88 -2.72 -7.09 -25.81
CA ASP A 88 -1.38 -7.56 -25.51
C ASP A 88 -0.76 -6.70 -24.40
N LEU A 89 -0.91 -5.37 -24.50
CA LEU A 89 -0.51 -4.45 -23.44
C LEU A 89 -1.24 -4.76 -22.12
N ARG A 90 -2.55 -5.02 -22.20
CA ARG A 90 -3.34 -5.40 -21.03
C ARG A 90 -2.83 -6.68 -20.40
N LEU A 91 -2.58 -7.72 -21.19
CA LEU A 91 -2.06 -9.00 -20.70
C LEU A 91 -0.67 -8.85 -20.07
N LEU A 92 0.19 -8.02 -20.67
CA LEU A 92 1.52 -7.71 -20.14
C LEU A 92 1.43 -7.04 -18.76
N VAL A 93 0.60 -6.00 -18.61
CA VAL A 93 0.42 -5.31 -17.33
C VAL A 93 -0.17 -6.23 -16.28
N VAL A 94 -1.22 -7.00 -16.63
CA VAL A 94 -1.83 -7.99 -15.73
C VAL A 94 -0.77 -8.99 -15.27
N GLY A 95 -0.03 -9.57 -16.20
CA GLY A 95 1.02 -10.56 -15.92
C GLY A 95 2.13 -9.98 -15.05
N PHE A 96 2.61 -8.77 -15.36
CA PHE A 96 3.61 -8.06 -14.57
C PHE A 96 3.14 -7.83 -13.13
N VAL A 97 1.94 -7.27 -12.95
CA VAL A 97 1.39 -6.98 -11.62
C VAL A 97 1.18 -8.28 -10.84
N PHE A 98 0.69 -9.34 -11.49
CA PHE A 98 0.46 -10.62 -10.85
C PHE A 98 1.77 -11.28 -10.40
N VAL A 99 2.79 -11.33 -11.27
CA VAL A 99 4.11 -11.87 -10.92
C VAL A 99 4.77 -11.05 -9.82
N ALA A 100 4.71 -9.72 -9.90
CA ALA A 100 5.26 -8.85 -8.87
C ALA A 100 4.53 -9.01 -7.53
N MET A 101 3.21 -9.26 -7.54
CA MET A 101 2.48 -9.60 -6.32
C MET A 101 2.93 -10.95 -5.75
N LEU A 102 3.09 -11.99 -6.57
CA LEU A 102 3.60 -13.28 -6.10
C LEU A 102 5.00 -13.12 -5.48
N ALA A 103 5.86 -12.31 -6.10
CA ALA A 103 7.17 -11.98 -5.55
C ALA A 103 7.04 -11.25 -4.20
N TRP A 104 6.15 -10.26 -4.09
CA TRP A 104 5.86 -9.56 -2.85
C TRP A 104 5.34 -10.52 -1.75
N GLN A 105 4.41 -11.41 -2.09
CA GLN A 105 3.88 -12.40 -1.16
C GLN A 105 5.00 -13.35 -0.70
N ARG A 106 5.93 -13.73 -1.57
CA ARG A 106 7.10 -14.55 -1.19
C ARG A 106 8.06 -13.79 -0.28
N VAL A 107 8.34 -12.52 -0.55
CA VAL A 107 9.17 -11.65 0.32
C VAL A 107 8.59 -11.57 1.73
N LEU A 108 7.27 -11.39 1.84
CA LEU A 108 6.57 -11.30 3.12
C LEU A 108 6.17 -12.64 3.72
N SER A 109 6.23 -13.73 2.95
CA SER A 109 5.96 -15.06 3.47
C SER A 109 6.95 -15.32 4.59
N LEU A 110 6.41 -15.39 5.80
CA LEU A 110 7.09 -15.95 6.94
C LEU A 110 7.15 -17.46 6.69
N SER A 111 7.99 -17.88 5.73
CA SER A 111 8.40 -19.26 5.66
C SER A 111 8.96 -19.56 7.04
N ARG A 112 8.22 -20.36 7.83
CA ARG A 112 8.63 -20.88 9.13
C ARG A 112 10.04 -21.37 8.91
N SER A 113 11.01 -20.59 9.35
CA SER A 113 12.39 -20.89 9.07
C SER A 113 12.64 -22.29 9.59
N THR A 114 13.21 -23.11 8.74
CA THR A 114 13.93 -24.35 9.08
C THR A 114 14.93 -24.15 10.24
N SER A 115 15.18 -22.90 10.67
CA SER A 115 15.99 -22.51 11.83
C SER A 115 15.22 -22.18 13.12
N GLY A 116 13.89 -22.36 13.20
CA GLY A 116 13.17 -22.17 14.47
C GLY A 116 13.08 -20.73 14.98
N ALA A 117 13.17 -19.71 14.11
CA ALA A 117 12.95 -18.32 14.49
C ALA A 117 11.47 -18.12 14.88
N VAL A 118 11.20 -18.25 16.17
CA VAL A 118 9.92 -17.93 16.79
C VAL A 118 9.68 -16.44 16.55
N LEU A 119 8.55 -16.10 15.90
CA LEU A 119 8.07 -14.71 15.85
C LEU A 119 8.06 -14.16 17.27
N ASP A 120 8.86 -13.13 17.49
CA ASP A 120 8.91 -12.42 18.76
C ASP A 120 7.53 -11.82 19.07
N GLU A 121 7.25 -11.56 20.34
CA GLU A 121 5.98 -10.97 20.78
C GLU A 121 5.73 -9.63 20.09
N ARG A 122 6.81 -8.86 19.88
CA ARG A 122 6.81 -7.63 19.07
C ARG A 122 6.31 -7.87 17.64
N ASP A 123 6.82 -8.91 16.97
CA ASP A 123 6.44 -9.24 15.59
C ASP A 123 4.97 -9.65 15.51
N ARG A 124 4.47 -10.40 16.51
CA ARG A 124 3.06 -10.81 16.59
C ARG A 124 2.13 -9.61 16.70
N ARG A 125 2.43 -8.68 17.61
CA ARG A 125 1.62 -7.46 17.78
C ARG A 125 1.60 -6.62 16.51
N VAL A 126 2.75 -6.45 15.85
CA VAL A 126 2.83 -5.72 14.58
C VAL A 126 2.02 -6.40 13.48
N LEU A 127 2.05 -7.73 13.39
CA LEU A 127 1.27 -8.48 12.40
C LEU A 127 -0.24 -8.42 12.66
N LEU A 128 -0.68 -8.32 13.92
CA LEU A 128 -2.09 -8.07 14.25
C LEU A 128 -2.50 -6.63 13.89
N PHE A 129 -1.58 -5.68 14.00
CA PHE A 129 -1.82 -4.28 13.69
C PHE A 129 -1.87 -3.97 12.19
N ALA A 130 -0.96 -4.54 11.39
CA ALA A 130 -0.80 -4.20 9.97
C ALA A 130 -2.08 -4.34 9.12
N PRO A 131 -2.95 -5.37 9.31
CA PRO A 131 -4.23 -5.48 8.62
C PRO A 131 -5.18 -4.29 8.85
N HIS A 132 -5.12 -3.60 9.99
CA HIS A 132 -5.96 -2.44 10.25
C HIS A 132 -5.56 -1.25 9.36
N VAL A 133 -4.26 -1.00 9.20
CA VAL A 133 -3.74 0.03 8.28
C VAL A 133 -4.11 -0.32 6.84
N GLN A 134 -3.95 -1.59 6.48
CA GLN A 134 -4.32 -2.08 5.15
C GLN A 134 -5.81 -1.90 4.86
N THR A 135 -6.68 -2.32 5.79
CA THR A 135 -8.13 -2.19 5.67
C THR A 135 -8.55 -0.72 5.52
N ALA A 136 -8.00 0.16 6.37
CA ALA A 136 -8.28 1.59 6.28
C ALA A 136 -7.87 2.16 4.91
N ALA A 137 -6.67 1.83 4.41
CA ALA A 137 -6.19 2.30 3.12
C ALA A 137 -7.07 1.81 1.95
N VAL A 138 -7.51 0.56 1.99
CA VAL A 138 -8.40 -0.01 0.97
C VAL A 138 -9.77 0.66 0.98
N LEU A 139 -10.41 0.76 2.15
CA LEU A 139 -11.72 1.40 2.27
C LEU A 139 -11.68 2.82 1.73
N ILE A 140 -10.65 3.57 2.13
CA ILE A 140 -10.45 4.95 1.71
C ILE A 140 -10.21 5.03 0.19
N THR A 141 -9.40 4.13 -0.38
CA THR A 141 -9.17 4.04 -1.83
C THR A 141 -10.47 3.77 -2.59
N VAL A 142 -11.26 2.79 -2.15
CA VAL A 142 -12.54 2.43 -2.80
C VAL A 142 -13.53 3.59 -2.69
N SER A 143 -13.69 4.19 -1.50
CA SER A 143 -14.58 5.34 -1.31
C SER A 143 -14.22 6.51 -2.22
N PHE A 144 -12.92 6.81 -2.36
CA PHE A 144 -12.45 7.83 -3.29
C PHE A 144 -12.85 7.51 -4.74
N TRP A 145 -12.59 6.28 -5.19
CA TRP A 145 -12.97 5.87 -6.54
C TRP A 145 -14.48 5.92 -6.77
N CYS A 146 -15.29 5.49 -5.80
CA CYS A 146 -16.75 5.59 -5.90
C CYS A 146 -17.19 7.04 -6.13
N VAL A 147 -16.72 7.97 -5.29
CA VAL A 147 -17.06 9.40 -5.44
C VAL A 147 -16.55 9.96 -6.76
N ALA A 148 -15.28 9.73 -7.09
CA ALA A 148 -14.65 10.26 -8.31
C ALA A 148 -15.35 9.78 -9.58
N LEU A 149 -15.68 8.48 -9.66
CA LEU A 149 -16.36 7.92 -10.83
C LEU A 149 -17.82 8.38 -10.93
N THR A 150 -18.55 8.39 -9.81
CA THR A 150 -19.95 8.86 -9.81
C THR A 150 -20.06 10.33 -10.21
N GLU A 151 -19.16 11.18 -9.74
CA GLU A 151 -19.18 12.61 -10.12
C GLU A 151 -18.73 12.83 -11.56
N SER A 152 -17.71 12.11 -12.02
CA SER A 152 -17.16 12.30 -13.36
C SER A 152 -18.07 11.79 -14.48
N PHE A 153 -18.85 10.74 -14.21
CA PHE A 153 -19.74 10.09 -15.18
C PHE A 153 -21.22 10.26 -14.81
N ARG A 154 -21.58 11.36 -14.15
CA ARG A 154 -22.94 11.59 -13.68
C ARG A 154 -23.93 11.58 -14.86
N GLY A 155 -24.88 10.64 -14.83
CA GLY A 155 -25.88 10.48 -15.89
C GLY A 155 -25.41 9.61 -17.07
N GLU A 156 -24.17 9.11 -17.02
CA GLU A 156 -23.59 8.19 -17.99
C GLU A 156 -23.19 6.88 -17.30
N GLY A 157 -23.05 5.79 -18.06
CA GLY A 157 -22.46 4.57 -17.54
C GLY A 157 -20.96 4.74 -17.31
N ILE A 158 -20.41 4.17 -16.22
CA ILE A 158 -18.96 4.25 -15.97
C ILE A 158 -18.22 3.32 -16.95
N PRO A 159 -17.26 3.82 -17.74
CA PRO A 159 -16.53 2.97 -18.68
C PRO A 159 -15.72 1.88 -17.98
N THR A 160 -15.67 0.70 -18.61
CA THR A 160 -14.96 -0.48 -18.07
C THR A 160 -13.47 -0.21 -17.80
N ASP A 161 -12.84 0.66 -18.59
CA ASP A 161 -11.43 1.04 -18.45
C ASP A 161 -11.12 1.61 -17.07
N TYR A 162 -12.03 2.44 -16.53
CA TYR A 162 -11.87 3.01 -15.20
C TYR A 162 -12.15 1.99 -14.09
N MET A 163 -12.96 0.96 -14.35
CA MET A 163 -13.14 -0.15 -13.42
C MET A 163 -11.87 -0.99 -13.28
N TYR A 164 -11.12 -1.17 -14.37
CA TYR A 164 -9.80 -1.79 -14.29
C TYR A 164 -8.82 -0.94 -13.48
N LEU A 165 -8.83 0.38 -13.65
CA LEU A 165 -7.99 1.28 -12.84
C LEU A 165 -8.33 1.24 -11.35
N LEU A 166 -9.63 1.21 -11.01
CA LEU A 166 -10.09 1.03 -9.63
C LEU A 166 -9.55 -0.30 -9.08
N PHE A 167 -9.78 -1.40 -9.81
CA PHE A 167 -9.32 -2.73 -9.42
C PHE A 167 -7.82 -2.75 -9.14
N TRP A 168 -7.02 -2.23 -10.07
CA TRP A 168 -5.56 -2.19 -9.90
C TRP A 168 -5.12 -1.27 -8.76
N SER A 169 -5.80 -0.14 -8.57
CA SER A 169 -5.51 0.77 -7.47
C SER A 169 -5.73 0.10 -6.11
N VAL A 170 -6.85 -0.61 -5.94
CA VAL A 170 -7.13 -1.36 -4.71
C VAL A 170 -6.06 -2.43 -4.47
N PHE A 171 -5.66 -3.12 -5.52
CA PHE A 171 -4.66 -4.18 -5.46
C PHE A 171 -3.26 -3.69 -5.07
N LEU A 172 -2.84 -2.57 -5.66
CA LEU A 172 -1.58 -1.91 -5.33
C LEU A 172 -1.62 -1.34 -3.90
N THR A 173 -2.76 -0.75 -3.51
CA THR A 173 -2.97 -0.27 -2.14
C THR A 173 -2.84 -1.41 -1.14
N LEU A 174 -3.46 -2.57 -1.37
CA LEU A 174 -3.35 -3.74 -0.49
C LEU A 174 -1.88 -4.11 -0.21
N THR A 175 -1.08 -4.15 -1.28
CA THR A 175 0.33 -4.54 -1.25
C THR A 175 1.18 -3.55 -0.44
N VAL A 176 1.07 -2.26 -0.76
CA VAL A 176 1.87 -1.20 -0.13
C VAL A 176 1.45 -0.94 1.31
N SER A 177 0.14 -0.90 1.56
CA SER A 177 -0.39 -0.56 2.89
C SER A 177 -0.13 -1.61 3.95
N PHE A 178 -0.03 -2.90 3.59
CA PHE A 178 0.34 -3.94 4.55
C PHE A 178 1.81 -3.82 4.98
N SER A 179 2.73 -3.64 4.01
CA SER A 179 4.14 -3.39 4.31
C SER A 179 4.34 -2.09 5.12
N ALA A 180 3.63 -1.02 4.74
CA ALA A 180 3.62 0.23 5.50
C ALA A 180 3.05 0.03 6.91
N GLY A 181 1.98 -0.75 7.07
CA GLY A 181 1.38 -1.09 8.36
C GLY A 181 2.36 -1.78 9.30
N ILE A 182 3.16 -2.72 8.78
CA ILE A 182 4.24 -3.37 9.56
C ILE A 182 5.25 -2.33 10.04
N LEU A 183 5.74 -1.46 9.15
CA LEU A 183 6.73 -0.44 9.50
C LEU A 183 6.19 0.61 10.49
N ILE A 184 4.93 0.99 10.33
CA ILE A 184 4.22 1.89 11.25
C ILE A 184 4.08 1.22 12.62
N GLY A 185 3.72 -0.07 12.67
CA GLY A 185 3.63 -0.84 13.91
C GLY A 185 4.95 -0.86 14.67
N TYR A 186 6.07 -1.15 13.99
CA TYR A 186 7.39 -1.11 14.64
C TYR A 186 7.77 0.28 15.15
N ARG A 187 7.43 1.34 14.42
CA ARG A 187 7.65 2.73 14.85
C ARG A 187 6.77 3.10 16.04
N TRP A 188 5.54 2.61 16.10
CA TRP A 188 4.64 2.86 17.21
C TRP A 188 5.15 2.22 18.51
N ILE A 189 5.53 0.94 18.45
CA ILE A 189 6.13 0.26 19.62
C ILE A 189 7.39 1.00 20.09
N GLY A 190 8.23 1.46 19.16
CA GLY A 190 9.41 2.26 19.49
C GLY A 190 9.13 3.65 20.11
N THR A 191 7.87 4.10 20.14
CA THR A 191 7.48 5.42 20.66
C THR A 191 6.49 5.37 21.82
N HIS A 192 5.75 4.27 22.00
CA HIS A 192 4.72 4.11 23.03
C HIS A 192 4.88 2.82 23.87
N GLY A 193 5.97 2.06 23.66
CA GLY A 193 6.32 0.88 24.46
C GLY A 193 5.49 -0.36 24.12
N GLU A 194 5.67 -1.42 24.90
CA GLU A 194 4.97 -2.71 24.77
C GLU A 194 3.66 -2.77 25.57
N GLY A 195 2.92 -1.66 25.68
CA GLY A 195 1.66 -1.59 26.44
C GLY A 195 0.70 -2.77 26.21
#